data_AF-A0A350X3A7-F1
#
_entry.id   AF-A0A350X3A7-F1
#
_cell.length_a   1.000
_cell.length_b   1.000
_cell.length_c   1.000
_cell.angle_alpha   90.00
_cell.angle_beta   90.00
_cell.angle_gamma   90.00
#
_symmetry.space_group_name_H-M   'P 1'
#
loop_
_entity.id
_entity.type
_entity.pdbx_description
1 polymer ?
#
loop_
_entity_poly.entity_id
_entity_poly.type
_entity_poly.pdbx_seq_one_letter_code
_entity_poly.pdbx_strand_id
1 'polypeptide(L)'
;MNENNNVFTLDYVGKYHFYEEDDFVSKKEQGQYILDQLKVSHRFDYDHATYTFTKYGNISEGRTEKNVALAFDKDSVNVKLNDEVTHLDLIYKMDVKQLEDHYRVTTRISERADHVSVLLYIKLADGERCLKELEGVKAYQEKLANTSASS
;
A
#
# COMPACT_ATOMS: atom_id res chain seq x y z
N MET A 1 -21.38 -22.16 -10.56
CA MET A 1 -20.04 -21.56 -10.76
C MET A 1 -20.28 -20.06 -10.78
N ASN A 2 -19.93 -19.34 -9.71
CA ASN A 2 -20.17 -17.90 -9.63
C ASN A 2 -18.92 -17.17 -10.12
N GLU A 3 -18.91 -16.78 -11.38
CA GLU A 3 -17.95 -15.83 -11.95
C GLU A 3 -18.39 -14.40 -11.56
N ASN A 4 -17.98 -13.93 -10.38
CA ASN A 4 -17.92 -12.50 -10.12
C ASN A 4 -16.48 -12.06 -10.33
N ASN A 5 -16.16 -11.66 -11.56
CA ASN A 5 -14.87 -11.12 -11.97
C ASN A 5 -14.66 -9.69 -11.45
N ASN A 6 -14.60 -9.48 -10.13
CA ASN A 6 -14.15 -8.22 -9.54
C ASN A 6 -12.62 -8.24 -9.37
N VAL A 7 -11.92 -8.55 -10.47
CA VAL A 7 -10.46 -8.58 -10.53
C VAL A 7 -9.99 -7.47 -11.45
N PHE A 8 -9.06 -6.66 -10.95
CA PHE A 8 -8.44 -5.54 -11.66
C PHE A 8 -6.95 -5.78 -11.76
N THR A 9 -6.31 -5.28 -12.81
CA THR A 9 -4.85 -5.25 -12.91
C THR A 9 -4.37 -3.84 -12.60
N LEU A 10 -3.71 -3.69 -11.45
CA LEU A 10 -3.01 -2.45 -11.10
C LEU A 10 -1.69 -2.39 -11.87
N ASP A 11 -1.38 -1.22 -12.41
CA ASP A 11 -0.09 -1.03 -13.08
C ASP A 11 1.06 -1.08 -12.07
N TYR A 12 0.84 -0.47 -10.90
CA TYR A 12 1.81 -0.44 -9.81
C TYR A 12 1.15 -0.55 -8.45
N VAL A 13 1.80 -1.30 -7.55
CA VAL A 13 1.60 -1.19 -6.10
C VAL A 13 2.94 -0.80 -5.48
N GLY A 14 2.99 0.40 -4.91
CA GLY A 14 4.15 0.86 -4.14
C GLY A 14 3.91 0.62 -2.65
N LYS A 15 4.77 -0.14 -2.00
CA LYS A 15 4.78 -0.39 -0.55
C LYS A 15 5.96 0.35 0.07
N TYR A 16 5.71 1.11 1.14
CA TYR A 16 6.70 1.97 1.77
C TYR A 16 6.74 1.74 3.28
N HIS A 17 7.94 1.42 3.77
CA HIS A 17 8.27 1.44 5.19
C HIS A 17 9.09 2.67 5.52
N PHE A 18 8.97 3.15 6.75
CA PHE A 18 9.67 4.33 7.24
C PHE A 18 10.42 4.02 8.52
N TYR A 19 11.65 4.53 8.62
CA TYR A 19 12.55 4.25 9.72
C TYR A 19 13.24 5.53 10.17
N GLU A 20 13.40 5.69 11.48
CA GLU A 20 14.46 6.52 12.03
C GLU A 20 15.82 5.88 11.73
N GLU A 21 16.92 6.65 11.68
CA GLU A 21 18.24 6.11 11.30
C GLU A 21 18.68 4.95 12.21
N ASP A 22 18.59 5.11 13.53
CA ASP A 22 19.02 4.08 14.51
C ASP A 22 18.15 2.80 14.39
N ASP A 23 16.86 2.97 14.17
CA ASP A 23 15.91 1.88 13.93
C ASP A 23 16.22 1.15 12.63
N PHE A 24 16.59 1.89 11.58
CA PHE A 24 16.95 1.32 10.29
C PHE A 24 18.20 0.44 10.40
N VAL A 25 19.26 0.96 11.03
CA VAL A 25 20.53 0.25 11.20
C VAL A 25 20.35 -1.01 12.04
N SER A 26 19.49 -0.98 13.06
CA SER A 26 19.25 -2.13 13.94
C SER A 26 18.32 -3.18 13.33
N LYS A 27 17.33 -2.79 12.52
CA LYS A 27 16.31 -3.71 11.96
C LYS A 27 16.67 -4.30 10.60
N LYS A 28 17.55 -3.66 9.81
CA LYS A 28 17.89 -4.11 8.45
C LYS A 28 19.21 -4.84 8.39
N GLU A 29 19.18 -6.00 7.74
CA GLU A 29 20.40 -6.68 7.32
C GLU A 29 21.18 -5.72 6.42
N GLN A 30 22.41 -5.37 6.83
CA GLN A 30 23.25 -4.34 6.18
C GLN A 30 22.74 -2.89 6.29
N GLY A 31 21.91 -2.58 7.29
CA GLY A 31 21.38 -1.24 7.51
C GLY A 31 22.45 -0.14 7.54
N GLN A 32 23.61 -0.38 8.17
CA GLN A 32 24.71 0.60 8.16
C GLN A 32 25.28 0.85 6.76
N TYR A 33 25.51 -0.21 5.99
CA TYR A 33 26.03 -0.09 4.62
C TYR A 33 25.06 0.68 3.73
N ILE A 34 23.77 0.35 3.81
CA ILE A 34 22.72 1.05 3.06
C ILE A 34 22.65 2.52 3.46
N LEU A 35 22.71 2.84 4.76
CA LEU A 35 22.70 4.20 5.27
C LEU A 35 23.90 5.02 4.77
N ASP A 36 25.10 4.43 4.79
CA ASP A 36 26.31 5.09 4.31
C ASP A 36 26.21 5.43 2.82
N GLN A 37 25.71 4.50 1.99
CA GLN A 37 25.46 4.78 0.57
C GLN A 37 24.38 5.85 0.38
N LEU A 38 23.30 5.77 1.14
CA LEU A 38 22.20 6.71 1.07
C LEU A 38 22.63 8.15 1.42
N LYS A 39 23.53 8.32 2.39
CA LYS A 39 24.11 9.63 2.76
C LYS A 39 24.99 10.22 1.65
N VAL A 40 25.58 9.39 0.78
CA VAL A 40 26.38 9.84 -0.36
C VAL A 40 25.51 10.19 -1.56
N SER A 41 24.51 9.36 -1.87
CA SER A 41 23.75 9.47 -3.13
C SER A 41 22.36 10.07 -3.00
N HIS A 42 21.84 10.28 -1.78
CA HIS A 42 20.46 10.68 -1.43
C HIS A 42 19.34 9.71 -1.87
N ARG A 43 19.62 8.85 -2.84
CA ARG A 43 18.81 7.71 -3.26
C ARG A 43 19.72 6.52 -3.50
N PHE A 44 19.37 5.38 -2.96
CA PHE A 44 20.14 4.16 -3.15
C PHE A 44 19.20 2.99 -3.46
N ASP A 45 19.43 2.33 -4.60
CA ASP A 45 18.67 1.15 -5.00
C ASP A 45 19.46 -0.10 -4.59
N TYR A 46 18.88 -0.92 -3.72
CA TYR A 46 19.54 -2.10 -3.15
C TYR A 46 18.50 -3.19 -2.81
N ASP A 47 18.84 -4.45 -3.08
CA ASP A 47 17.98 -5.61 -2.79
C ASP A 47 16.50 -5.43 -3.19
N HIS A 48 16.27 -5.03 -4.45
CA HIS A 48 14.92 -4.79 -5.00
C HIS A 48 14.09 -3.72 -4.27
N ALA A 49 14.72 -2.91 -3.42
CA ALA A 49 14.13 -1.74 -2.80
C ALA A 49 14.85 -0.45 -3.22
N THR A 50 14.14 0.66 -3.15
CA THR A 50 14.69 2.00 -3.27
C THR A 50 14.66 2.66 -1.90
N TYR A 51 15.82 3.11 -1.43
CA TYR A 51 15.98 3.87 -0.19
C TYR A 51 16.12 5.35 -0.51
N THR A 52 15.39 6.20 0.23
CA THR A 52 15.48 7.68 0.12
C THR A 52 15.32 8.32 1.49
N PHE A 53 15.89 9.51 1.67
CA PHE A 53 15.48 10.36 2.80
C PHE A 53 14.15 11.05 2.48
N THR A 54 13.21 10.97 3.41
CA THR A 54 11.99 11.77 3.38
C THR A 54 12.32 13.24 3.67
N LYS A 55 11.38 14.14 3.36
CA LYS A 55 11.50 15.56 3.72
C LYS A 55 11.63 15.83 5.23
N TYR A 56 11.34 14.84 6.07
CA TYR A 56 11.41 14.93 7.52
C TYR A 56 12.73 14.37 8.09
N GLY A 57 13.62 13.86 7.23
CA GLY A 57 14.90 13.28 7.64
C GLY A 57 14.88 11.75 7.83
N ASN A 58 13.69 11.15 7.94
CA ASN A 58 13.55 9.70 8.10
C ASN A 58 13.90 8.96 6.81
N ILE A 59 14.28 7.69 6.92
CA ILE A 59 14.58 6.82 5.78
C ILE A 59 13.28 6.16 5.30
N SER A 60 13.02 6.21 4.00
CA SER A 60 11.95 5.47 3.34
C SER A 60 12.53 4.32 2.53
N GLU A 61 12.04 3.11 2.77
CA GLU A 61 12.24 1.95 1.91
C GLU A 61 11.00 1.75 1.05
N GLY A 62 11.13 1.92 -0.26
CA GLY A 62 10.06 1.68 -1.22
C GLY A 62 10.30 0.43 -2.05
N ARG A 63 9.29 -0.45 -2.12
CA ARG A 63 9.24 -1.58 -3.06
C ARG A 63 8.05 -1.40 -3.99
N THR A 64 8.27 -1.59 -5.29
CA THR A 64 7.22 -1.43 -6.31
C THR A 64 7.00 -2.73 -7.06
N GLU A 65 5.77 -3.21 -7.03
CA GLU A 65 5.31 -4.37 -7.79
C GLU A 65 4.50 -3.88 -9.00
N LYS A 66 4.64 -4.57 -10.13
CA LYS A 66 3.92 -4.23 -11.38
C LYS A 66 2.90 -5.31 -11.74
N ASN A 67 1.89 -4.93 -12.51
CA ASN A 67 0.85 -5.84 -13.01
C ASN A 67 0.20 -6.66 -11.88
N VAL A 68 -0.16 -5.98 -10.79
CA VAL A 68 -0.68 -6.64 -9.58
C VAL A 68 -2.16 -6.92 -9.75
N ALA A 69 -2.58 -8.16 -9.58
CA ALA A 69 -3.98 -8.53 -9.55
C ALA A 69 -4.60 -8.07 -8.23
N LEU A 70 -5.61 -7.20 -8.30
CA LEU A 70 -6.42 -6.77 -7.17
C LEU A 70 -7.81 -7.40 -7.29
N ALA A 71 -8.16 -8.30 -6.38
CA ALA A 71 -9.46 -8.94 -6.35
C ALA A 71 -10.26 -8.57 -5.10
N PHE A 72 -11.58 -8.46 -5.29
CA PHE A 72 -12.53 -8.14 -4.24
C PHE A 72 -13.46 -9.34 -4.00
N ASP A 73 -13.62 -9.69 -2.72
CA ASP A 73 -14.64 -10.63 -2.28
C ASP A 73 -15.83 -9.83 -1.71
N LYS A 74 -17.04 -10.31 -1.96
CA LYS A 74 -18.26 -9.68 -1.42
C LYS A 74 -18.25 -9.75 0.11
N ASP A 75 -18.70 -8.67 0.76
CA ASP A 75 -18.85 -8.57 2.22
C ASP A 75 -17.53 -8.90 2.97
N SER A 76 -16.40 -8.48 2.41
CA SER A 76 -15.06 -8.67 2.98
C SER A 76 -14.45 -7.35 3.44
N VAL A 77 -13.74 -7.38 4.57
CA VAL A 77 -12.89 -6.27 5.03
C VAL A 77 -11.51 -6.26 4.37
N ASN A 78 -11.16 -7.32 3.64
CA ASN A 78 -9.88 -7.54 3.00
C ASN A 78 -10.04 -7.58 1.48
N VAL A 79 -8.95 -7.29 0.79
CA VAL A 79 -8.78 -7.53 -0.65
C VAL A 79 -7.77 -8.66 -0.87
N LYS A 80 -7.61 -9.11 -2.11
CA LYS A 80 -6.48 -9.97 -2.50
C LYS A 80 -5.57 -9.21 -3.46
N LEU A 81 -4.28 -9.14 -3.14
CA LEU A 81 -3.22 -8.64 -4.03
C LEU A 81 -2.38 -9.84 -4.48
N ASN A 82 -2.38 -10.18 -5.77
CA ASN A 82 -1.71 -11.39 -6.29
C ASN A 82 -2.07 -12.66 -5.48
N ASP A 83 -3.37 -12.86 -5.23
CA ASP A 83 -3.92 -13.94 -4.41
C ASP A 83 -3.59 -13.89 -2.91
N GLU A 84 -2.81 -12.92 -2.45
CA GLU A 84 -2.50 -12.70 -1.04
C GLU A 84 -3.59 -11.84 -0.36
N VAL A 85 -4.21 -12.40 0.68
CA VAL A 85 -5.22 -11.69 1.50
C VAL A 85 -4.55 -10.52 2.22
N THR A 86 -4.94 -9.32 1.86
CA THR A 86 -4.35 -8.07 2.34
C THR A 86 -5.41 -7.20 3.00
N HIS A 87 -5.12 -6.74 4.23
CA HIS A 87 -5.96 -5.77 4.92
C HIS A 87 -5.53 -4.34 4.58
N LEU A 88 -6.19 -3.73 3.59
CA LEU A 88 -6.09 -2.29 3.34
C LEU A 88 -6.95 -1.55 4.36
N ASP A 89 -6.35 -0.71 5.20
CA ASP A 89 -7.08 0.07 6.20
C ASP A 89 -7.62 1.36 5.58
N LEU A 90 -8.75 1.19 4.89
CA LEU A 90 -9.39 2.23 4.10
C LEU A 90 -10.18 3.22 4.98
N ILE A 91 -10.58 2.81 6.19
CA ILE A 91 -11.22 3.70 7.17
C ILE A 91 -10.23 4.73 7.71
N TYR A 92 -8.98 4.32 7.95
CA TYR A 92 -7.95 5.24 8.42
C TYR A 92 -7.47 6.14 7.29
N LYS A 93 -7.22 5.58 6.10
CA LYS A 93 -6.74 6.35 4.96
C LYS A 93 -7.16 5.74 3.63
N MET A 94 -7.88 6.53 2.85
CA MET A 94 -8.13 6.29 1.43
C MET A 94 -8.17 7.64 0.72
N ASP A 95 -7.00 8.13 0.30
CA ASP A 95 -6.86 9.40 -0.42
C ASP A 95 -6.70 9.11 -1.92
N VAL A 96 -7.62 9.65 -2.73
CA VAL A 96 -7.68 9.38 -4.16
C VAL A 96 -7.24 10.63 -4.92
N LYS A 97 -6.24 10.47 -5.77
CA LYS A 97 -5.78 11.53 -6.69
C LYS A 97 -5.86 11.04 -8.12
N GLN A 98 -6.60 11.75 -8.96
CA GLN A 98 -6.51 11.57 -10.41
C GLN A 98 -5.22 12.21 -10.92
N LEU A 99 -4.41 11.41 -11.61
CA LEU A 99 -3.21 11.80 -12.35
C LEU A 99 -3.53 11.83 -13.85
N GLU A 100 -2.54 12.16 -14.67
CA GLU A 100 -2.69 12.23 -16.13
C GLU A 100 -3.12 10.89 -16.74
N ASP A 101 -2.63 9.78 -16.20
CA ASP A 101 -2.75 8.42 -16.76
C ASP A 101 -3.30 7.38 -15.76
N HIS A 102 -3.49 7.77 -14.50
CA HIS A 102 -3.95 6.87 -13.43
C HIS A 102 -4.86 7.56 -12.42
N TYR A 103 -5.64 6.76 -11.69
CA TYR A 103 -6.02 7.08 -10.33
C TYR A 103 -4.97 6.51 -9.38
N ARG A 104 -4.47 7.35 -8.47
CA ARG A 104 -3.60 6.92 -7.38
C ARG A 104 -4.38 6.92 -6.08
N VAL A 105 -4.45 5.77 -5.43
CA VAL A 105 -5.02 5.62 -4.08
C VAL A 105 -3.89 5.49 -3.07
N THR A 106 -3.86 6.39 -2.09
CA THR A 106 -2.95 6.32 -0.94
C THR A 106 -3.71 5.72 0.23
N THR A 107 -3.23 4.60 0.75
CA THR A 107 -3.80 3.90 1.91
C THR A 107 -2.67 3.27 2.74
N ARG A 108 -3.00 2.39 3.69
CA ARG A 108 -2.04 1.60 4.45
C ARG A 108 -2.45 0.13 4.49
N ILE A 109 -1.46 -0.76 4.58
CA ILE A 109 -1.68 -2.14 5.00
C ILE A 109 -1.45 -2.20 6.51
N SER A 110 -2.39 -2.83 7.22
CA SER A 110 -2.20 -3.12 8.65
C SER A 110 -1.55 -4.49 8.80
N GLU A 111 -0.28 -4.49 9.18
CA GLU A 111 0.44 -5.71 9.57
C GLU A 111 0.52 -5.79 11.10
N ARG A 112 0.76 -6.99 11.65
CA ARG A 112 0.72 -7.22 13.12
C ARG A 112 1.72 -6.39 13.93
N ALA A 113 2.76 -5.86 13.29
CA ALA A 113 3.86 -5.16 13.95
C ALA A 113 4.24 -3.81 13.31
N ASP A 114 3.69 -3.48 12.14
CA ASP A 114 4.04 -2.25 11.43
C ASP A 114 2.90 -1.78 10.51
N HIS A 115 2.91 -0.50 10.15
CA HIS A 115 2.01 0.07 9.17
C HIS A 115 2.76 0.36 7.88
N VAL A 116 2.38 -0.32 6.81
CA VAL A 116 2.98 -0.11 5.49
C VAL A 116 2.16 0.91 4.74
N SER A 117 2.76 2.03 4.33
CA SER A 117 2.09 2.98 3.46
C SER A 117 2.01 2.38 2.05
N VAL A 118 0.84 2.45 1.42
CA VAL A 118 0.60 1.84 0.11
C VAL A 118 0.06 2.86 -0.88
N LEU A 119 0.61 2.80 -2.09
CA LEU A 119 0.11 3.51 -3.26
C LEU A 119 -0.38 2.50 -4.30
N LEU A 120 -1.66 2.55 -4.62
CA LEU A 120 -2.27 1.76 -5.69
C LEU A 120 -2.40 2.65 -6.93
N TYR A 121 -1.86 2.21 -8.06
CA TYR A 121 -1.97 2.90 -9.33
C TYR A 121 -2.92 2.13 -10.26
N ILE A 122 -4.11 2.71 -10.45
CA ILE A 122 -5.21 2.13 -11.22
C ILE A 122 -5.28 2.87 -12.56
N LYS A 123 -5.29 2.15 -13.68
CA LYS A 123 -5.47 2.76 -15.01
C LYS A 123 -6.79 3.52 -15.07
N LEU A 124 -6.81 4.65 -15.78
CA LEU A 124 -8.05 5.43 -15.96
C LEU A 124 -9.21 4.60 -16.53
N ALA A 125 -8.93 3.67 -17.45
CA ALA A 125 -9.93 2.82 -18.09
C ALA A 125 -10.75 1.96 -17.10
N ASP A 126 -10.14 1.56 -15.97
CA ASP A 126 -10.77 0.75 -14.92
C ASP A 126 -11.01 1.54 -13.62
N GLY A 127 -10.60 2.80 -13.60
CA GLY A 127 -10.47 3.65 -12.42
C GLY A 127 -11.75 3.75 -11.60
N GLU A 128 -12.82 4.27 -12.20
CA GLU A 128 -14.10 4.49 -11.50
C GLU A 128 -14.68 3.19 -10.93
N ARG A 129 -14.59 2.10 -11.69
CA ARG A 129 -15.12 0.80 -11.26
C ARG A 129 -14.30 0.23 -10.10
N CYS A 130 -12.97 0.30 -10.17
CA CYS A 130 -12.10 -0.15 -9.09
C CYS A 130 -12.25 0.70 -7.83
N LEU A 131 -12.40 2.02 -7.97
CA LEU A 131 -12.63 2.93 -6.84
C LEU A 131 -13.94 2.62 -6.12
N LYS A 132 -15.01 2.33 -6.86
CA LYS A 132 -16.29 1.92 -6.30
C LYS A 132 -16.19 0.64 -5.46
N GLU A 133 -15.40 -0.34 -5.91
CA GLU A 133 -15.15 -1.57 -5.13
C GLU A 133 -14.36 -1.28 -3.84
N LEU A 134 -13.33 -0.41 -3.90
CA LEU A 134 -12.61 0.05 -2.71
C LEU A 134 -13.52 0.81 -1.73
N GLU A 135 -14.40 1.67 -2.22
CA GLU A 135 -15.42 2.35 -1.41
C GLU A 135 -16.38 1.34 -0.76
N GLY A 136 -16.74 0.26 -1.46
CA GLY A 136 -17.52 -0.84 -0.91
C GLY A 136 -16.83 -1.54 0.25
N VAL A 137 -15.54 -1.86 0.12
CA VAL A 137 -14.73 -2.42 1.21
C VAL A 137 -14.67 -1.46 2.39
N LYS A 138 -14.40 -0.18 2.15
CA LYS A 138 -14.35 0.85 3.19
C LYS A 138 -15.68 0.95 3.95
N ALA A 139 -16.80 1.04 3.24
CA ALA A 139 -18.12 1.11 3.87
C ALA A 139 -18.42 -0.12 4.73
N TYR A 140 -17.97 -1.30 4.30
CA TYR A 140 -18.10 -2.53 5.08
C TYR A 140 -17.23 -2.51 6.36
N GLN A 141 -16.00 -2.01 6.28
CA GLN A 141 -15.13 -1.79 7.44
C GLN A 141 -15.77 -0.82 8.45
N GLU A 142 -16.32 0.31 7.99
CA GLU A 142 -17.01 1.30 8.84
C GLU A 142 -18.22 0.70 9.56
N LYS A 143 -19.02 -0.10 8.85
CA LYS A 143 -20.19 -0.78 9.42
C LYS A 143 -19.81 -1.69 10.58
N LEU A 144 -18.74 -2.48 10.43
CA LEU A 144 -18.28 -3.40 11.47
C LEU A 144 -17.72 -2.64 12.67
N ALA A 145 -16.91 -1.60 12.44
CA ALA A 145 -16.34 -0.77 13.51
C ALA A 145 -17.44 -0.10 14.38
N ASN A 146 -18.49 0.42 13.75
CA ASN A 146 -19.61 1.04 14.45
C ASN A 146 -20.48 0.02 15.21
N THR A 147 -20.58 -1.20 14.71
CA THR A 147 -21.28 -2.30 15.40
C THR A 147 -20.52 -2.70 16.67
N SER A 148 -19.18 -2.84 16.58
CA SER A 148 -18.34 -3.13 17.74
C SER A 148 -18.28 -2.03 18.80
N ALA A 149 -18.52 -0.77 18.43
CA ALA A 149 -18.56 0.35 19.37
C ALA A 149 -19.92 0.48 20.11
N SER A 150 -20.95 -0.21 19.62
CA SER A 150 -22.32 -0.17 20.16
C SER A 150 -22.65 -1.42 21.00
N SER A 151 -21.67 -2.28 21.26
CA SER A 151 -21.76 -3.50 22.09
C SER A 151 -20.87 -3.38 23.32
#